data_AF-A0A8J6ML16-F1
#
_entry.id   AF-A0A8J6ML16-F1
#
_cell.length_a   1.000
_cell.length_b   1.000
_cell.length_c   1.000
_cell.angle_alpha   90.00
_cell.angle_beta   90.00
_cell.angle_gamma   90.00
#
_symmetry.space_group_name_H-M   'P 1'
#
loop_
_entity.id
_entity.type
_entity.pdbx_description
1 polymer ?
#
loop_
_entity_poly.entity_id
_entity_poly.type
_entity_poly.pdbx_seq_one_letter_code
_entity_poly.pdbx_strand_id
1 'polypeptide(L)' 'MQYRLKARFKRLFDILSEVFRSMVGVPNYETYRIHHVTHHPDQPLMNYTEFFRNSQARRHEGSKGGRCF' A
#
# COMPACT_ATOMS: atom_id res chain seq x y z
N MET A 1 -30.16 12.26 -6.74
CA MET A 1 -30.57 10.95 -6.18
C MET A 1 -29.73 9.74 -6.65
N GLN A 2 -29.13 9.75 -7.86
CA GLN A 2 -28.41 8.59 -8.44
C GLN A 2 -27.00 8.31 -7.87
N TYR A 3 -26.38 9.28 -7.20
CA TYR A 3 -24.99 9.16 -6.73
C TYR A 3 -24.81 8.24 -5.52
N ARG A 4 -25.86 8.05 -4.69
CA ARG A 4 -25.77 7.23 -3.46
C ARG A 4 -25.59 5.74 -3.75
N LEU A 5 -26.18 5.22 -4.82
CA LEU A 5 -26.09 3.79 -5.16
C LEU A 5 -24.70 3.45 -5.74
N LYS A 6 -24.20 4.28 -6.66
CA LYS A 6 -22.83 4.16 -7.20
C LYS A 6 -21.77 4.30 -6.11
N ALA A 7 -21.98 5.22 -5.15
CA ALA A 7 -21.05 5.41 -4.03
C ALA A 7 -20.98 4.22 -3.08
N ARG A 8 -22.06 3.43 -2.92
CA ARG A 8 -22.05 2.20 -2.11
C ARG A 8 -21.33 1.06 -2.82
N PHE A 9 -21.57 0.90 -4.12
CA PHE A 9 -20.83 -0.08 -4.94
C PHE A 9 -19.33 0.19 -4.96
N LYS A 10 -18.93 1.45 -5.10
CA LYS A 10 -17.51 1.85 -5.05
C LYS A 10 -16.87 1.47 -3.71
N ARG A 11 -17.53 1.76 -2.58
CA ARG A 11 -17.02 1.39 -1.25
C ARG A 11 -16.87 -0.12 -1.07
N LEU A 12 -17.82 -0.91 -1.57
CA LEU A 12 -17.74 -2.36 -1.49
C LEU A 12 -16.54 -2.89 -2.29
N PHE A 13 -16.33 -2.35 -3.50
CA PHE A 13 -15.19 -2.70 -4.34
C PHE A 13 -13.84 -2.27 -3.72
N ASP A 14 -13.80 -1.08 -3.11
CA ASP A 14 -12.61 -0.57 -2.42
C ASP A 14 -12.23 -1.50 -1.24
N ILE A 15 -13.21 -1.90 -0.41
CA ILE A 15 -12.99 -2.83 0.73
C ILE A 15 -12.56 -4.21 0.24
N LEU A 16 -13.21 -4.77 -0.78
CA LEU A 16 -12.83 -6.08 -1.32
C LEU A 16 -11.41 -6.06 -1.92
N SER A 17 -11.05 -4.97 -2.61
CA SER A 17 -9.71 -4.79 -3.15
C SER A 17 -8.64 -4.66 -2.06
N GLU A 18 -8.97 -4.02 -0.94
CA GLU A 18 -8.09 -3.91 0.22
C GLU A 18 -7.89 -5.27 0.91
N VAL A 19 -8.98 -6.02 1.14
CA VAL A 19 -8.92 -7.36 1.72
C VAL A 19 -8.13 -8.32 0.82
N PHE A 20 -8.38 -8.31 -0.49
CA PHE A 20 -7.65 -9.15 -1.43
C PHE A 20 -6.16 -8.81 -1.47
N ARG A 21 -5.79 -7.52 -1.47
CA ARG A 21 -4.39 -7.09 -1.40
C ARG A 21 -3.69 -7.55 -0.12
N SER A 22 -4.39 -7.45 1.01
CA SER A 22 -3.91 -7.94 2.30
C SER A 22 -3.67 -9.46 2.26
N MET A 23 -4.61 -10.23 1.68
CA MET A 23 -4.49 -11.68 1.54
C MET A 23 -3.31 -12.11 0.64
N VAL A 24 -3.08 -11.40 -0.48
CA VAL A 24 -1.94 -11.69 -1.37
C VAL A 24 -0.61 -11.19 -0.76
N GLY A 25 -0.68 -10.33 0.27
CA GLY A 25 0.48 -9.72 0.89
C GLY A 25 1.17 -8.69 -0.02
N VAL A 26 0.41 -8.04 -0.90
CA VAL A 26 0.91 -6.98 -1.78
C VAL A 26 0.69 -5.65 -1.08
N PRO A 27 1.77 -4.97 -0.65
CA PRO A 27 1.62 -3.71 0.06
C PRO A 27 1.22 -2.58 -0.90
N ASN A 28 0.39 -1.64 -0.42
CA ASN A 28 -0.11 -0.52 -1.21
C ASN A 28 0.83 0.69 -1.06
N TYR A 29 1.29 1.22 -2.19
CA TYR A 29 2.17 2.39 -2.21
C TYR A 29 1.55 3.64 -1.59
N GLU A 30 0.25 3.87 -1.77
CA GLU A 30 -0.41 5.06 -1.20
C GLU A 30 -0.52 4.96 0.32
N THR A 31 -0.82 3.75 0.84
CA THR A 31 -0.82 3.49 2.28
C THR A 31 0.58 3.67 2.86
N TYR A 32 1.61 3.15 2.19
CA TYR A 32 3.01 3.39 2.54
C TYR A 32 3.35 4.88 2.55
N ARG A 33 2.93 5.63 1.53
CA ARG A 33 3.19 7.07 1.44
C ARG A 33 2.57 7.84 2.59
N ILE A 34 1.31 7.54 2.92
CA ILE A 34 0.62 8.16 4.05
C ILE A 34 1.35 7.81 5.35
N HIS A 35 1.61 6.52 5.59
CA HIS A 35 2.33 6.07 6.79
C HIS A 35 3.70 6.74 6.92
N HIS A 36 4.47 6.75 5.83
CA HIS A 36 5.80 7.34 5.77
C HIS A 36 5.76 8.85 6.05
N VAL A 37 4.84 9.60 5.44
CA VAL A 37 4.71 11.04 5.72
C VAL A 37 4.28 11.29 7.17
N THR A 38 3.44 10.43 7.75
CA THR A 38 2.98 10.59 9.14
C THR A 38 4.02 10.21 10.18
N HIS A 39 4.85 9.19 9.94
CA HIS A 39 5.77 8.64 10.93
C HIS A 39 7.25 8.92 10.65
N HIS A 40 7.60 9.21 9.40
CA HIS A 40 8.96 9.47 8.93
C HIS A 40 9.02 10.68 7.98
N PRO A 41 8.55 11.87 8.41
CA PRO A 41 8.59 13.07 7.57
C PRO A 41 10.02 13.49 7.17
N ASP A 42 11.02 13.10 7.98
CA ASP A 42 12.42 13.46 7.78
C ASP A 42 13.18 12.52 6.82
N GLN A 43 12.55 11.43 6.38
CA GLN A 43 13.16 10.47 5.46
C GLN A 43 12.72 10.73 4.00
N PRO A 44 13.56 10.41 3.01
CA PRO A 44 13.18 10.52 1.61
C PRO A 44 12.15 9.43 1.25
N LEU A 45 11.00 9.86 0.73
CA LEU A 45 9.96 8.94 0.27
C LEU A 45 10.45 8.17 -0.98
N MET A 46 10.56 6.84 -0.87
CA MET A 46 10.81 5.96 -2.01
C MET A 46 9.78 6.18 -3.13
N ASN A 47 10.23 6.11 -4.39
CA ASN A 47 9.31 6.11 -5.51
C ASN A 47 8.61 4.72 -5.67
N TYR A 48 7.56 4.66 -6.50
CA TYR A 48 6.77 3.44 -6.69
C TYR A 48 7.63 2.23 -7.11
N THR A 49 8.58 2.44 -8.03
CA THR A 49 9.44 1.36 -8.53
C THR A 49 10.39 0.86 -7.46
N GLU A 50 10.97 1.76 -6.66
CA GLU A 50 11.82 1.42 -5.51
C GLU A 50 11.04 0.64 -4.46
N PHE A 51 9.82 1.08 -4.12
CA PHE A 51 8.94 0.38 -3.20
C PHE A 51 8.59 -1.04 -3.68
N PHE A 52 8.31 -1.20 -4.98
CA PHE A 52 8.02 -2.50 -5.57
C PHE A 52 9.23 -3.44 -5.55
N ARG A 53 10.41 -2.93 -5.91
CA ARG A 53 11.68 -3.69 -5.83
C ARG A 53 12.01 -4.08 -4.40
N ASN A 54 11.86 -3.14 -3.45
CA ASN A 54 12.04 -3.42 -2.02
C ASN A 54 11.08 -4.51 -1.53
N SER A 55 9.81 -4.46 -1.94
CA SER A 55 8.80 -5.47 -1.60
C SER A 55 9.16 -6.85 -2.15
N GLN A 56 9.63 -6.94 -3.39
CA GLN A 56 10.08 -8.20 -3.98
C GLN A 56 11.36 -8.73 -3.30
N ALA A 57 12.34 -7.86 -3.06
CA ALA A 57 13.58 -8.22 -2.38
C ALA A 57 13.32 -8.75 -0.95
N ARG A 58 12.34 -8.17 -0.24
CA ARG A 58 11.89 -8.68 1.06
C ARG A 58 11.29 -10.08 1.00
N ARG A 59 10.57 -10.40 -0.08
CA ARG A 59 9.88 -11.69 -0.24
C ARG A 59 10.78 -12.79 -0.79
N HIS A 60 11.72 -12.46 -1.68
CA HIS A 60 12.48 -13.44 -2.45
C HIS A 60 13.98 -13.46 -2.16
N GLU A 61 14.55 -12.32 -1.75
CA GLU A 61 16.01 -12.16 -1.68
C GLU A 61 16.55 -12.16 -0.25
N GLY A 62 15.67 -12.33 0.75
CA GLY A 62 16.07 -12.43 2.18
C GLY A 62 16.78 -11.18 2.73
N SER A 63 16.67 -10.05 2.02
CA SER A 63 17.43 -8.85 2.35
C SER A 63 16.86 -8.09 3.56
N LYS A 64 17.78 -7.52 4.35
CA LYS A 64 17.59 -6.69 5.54
C LYS A 64 16.95 -5.34 5.18
N GLY A 65 15.75 -5.34 4.61
CA GLY A 65 14.94 -4.13 4.43
C GLY A 65 14.57 -3.59 5.81
N GLY A 66 15.39 -2.68 6.34
CA GLY A 66 15.21 -2.02 7.63
C GLY A 66 13.77 -1.55 7.79
N ARG A 67 13.14 -1.96 8.89
CA ARG A 67 11.70 -1.88 9.11
C ARG A 67 11.19 -0.44 9.13
N CYS A 68 10.22 -0.15 8.25
CA CYS A 68 8.89 0.44 8.50
C CYS A 68 7.98 0.16 7.28
N PHE A 69 6.66 0.20 7.46
CA PHE A 69 5.66 -0.36 6.54
C PHE A 69 4.67 0.69 6.05
#